data_AF-A0AA88IFX2-F1
#
_entry.id   AF-A0AA88IFX2-F1
#
_cell.length_a   1.000
_cell.length_b   1.000
_cell.length_c   1.000
_cell.angle_alpha   90.00
_cell.angle_beta   90.00
_cell.angle_gamma   90.00
#
_symmetry.space_group_name_H-M   'P 1'
#
loop_
_entity.id
_entity.type
_entity.pdbx_description
1 polymer ?
#
loop_
_entity_poly.entity_id
_entity_poly.type
_entity_poly.pdbx_seq_one_letter_code
_entity_poly.pdbx_strand_id
1 'polypeptide(L)'
;MTACQRLSLSSTVYGQVKSGSSLNGMGGYRKERLKGNGNFLGGCKVGPFKKIGMEEERVQLCWPQATWCCCWLCIDQVIAIAKDLNQFDVIPDLAHKACNLYLEYGAPDTAAISLDKAAKAIANDLPEEAMKLYIRAADVVDTEERPRDAAEYIGKAARSMVTLKKYEDATKAILKEMGHHQTAGNTPALGRCTVALVLVVLAQEDVIEAKKMFEQWGSTCDSEEIYSLSQIIQGYEEDDPDLVKQGLSSSFIRSMDVAYAKLARDLSLPNVTQATSSEKPDKVEPPIVQSPIEEDEDNELDRLEAKMNAMRAQEEIGNEEKNYTKEDEEEEELDLK
;
A
#
# COMPACT_ATOMS: atom_id res chain seq x y z
N MET A 1 19.02 -42.62 14.61
CA MET A 1 18.39 -43.52 15.59
C MET A 1 18.25 -42.74 16.89
N THR A 2 17.01 -42.42 17.28
CA THR A 2 16.48 -42.22 18.66
C THR A 2 17.38 -41.52 19.70
N ALA A 3 16.96 -40.43 20.36
CA ALA A 3 15.72 -40.33 21.12
C ALA A 3 15.23 -38.88 21.30
N CYS A 4 13.95 -38.70 20.98
CA CYS A 4 13.12 -37.56 21.33
C CYS A 4 12.31 -37.96 22.58
N GLN A 5 12.42 -37.23 23.68
CA GLN A 5 11.53 -37.40 24.84
C GLN A 5 10.85 -36.07 25.16
N ARG A 6 9.55 -36.07 24.82
CA ARG A 6 8.50 -35.11 25.18
C ARG A 6 8.56 -34.74 26.65
N LEU A 7 8.46 -33.43 26.94
CA LEU A 7 7.83 -32.97 28.18
C LEU A 7 6.44 -32.42 27.83
N SER A 8 5.44 -33.10 28.38
CA SER A 8 4.03 -32.77 28.27
C SER A 8 3.68 -31.54 29.10
N LEU A 9 2.94 -30.63 28.47
CA LEU A 9 2.10 -29.66 29.15
C LEU A 9 1.06 -30.38 30.03
N SER A 10 0.98 -29.99 31.30
CA SER A 10 -0.23 -30.18 32.09
C SER A 10 -0.78 -28.82 32.46
N SER A 11 -1.99 -28.58 31.97
CA SER A 11 -2.91 -27.51 32.29
C SER A 11 -3.43 -27.62 33.74
N THR A 12 -4.29 -26.66 34.12
CA THR A 12 -4.99 -26.44 35.41
C THR A 12 -4.23 -25.45 36.31
N VAL A 13 -4.71 -24.26 36.67
CA VAL A 13 -6.01 -23.96 37.30
C VAL A 13 -6.52 -22.56 36.92
N TYR A 14 -7.81 -22.53 36.58
CA TYR A 14 -8.70 -21.39 36.36
C TYR A 14 -8.75 -20.41 37.55
N GLY A 15 -8.81 -19.12 37.24
CA GLY A 15 -9.15 -18.07 38.20
C GLY A 15 -10.59 -18.15 38.70
N GLN A 16 -10.80 -17.78 39.96
CA GLN A 16 -12.09 -17.33 40.47
C GLN A 16 -12.00 -15.84 40.81
N VAL A 17 -12.82 -15.07 40.10
CA VAL A 17 -13.27 -13.73 40.44
C VAL A 17 -14.23 -13.85 41.62
N LYS A 18 -13.99 -13.09 42.70
CA LYS A 18 -15.05 -12.69 43.63
C LYS A 18 -14.92 -11.21 43.98
N SER A 19 -16.08 -10.58 43.83
CA SER A 19 -16.48 -9.21 44.10
C SER A 19 -16.41 -8.84 45.59
N GLY A 20 -16.29 -7.54 45.88
CA GLY A 20 -16.66 -7.01 47.19
C GLY A 20 -15.95 -5.73 47.63
N SER A 21 -16.55 -4.59 47.29
CA SER A 21 -16.89 -3.47 48.21
C SER A 21 -15.80 -2.69 48.97
N SER A 22 -15.71 -1.40 48.62
CA SER A 22 -15.70 -0.21 49.50
C SER A 22 -14.71 -0.12 50.67
N LEU A 23 -13.84 0.91 50.63
CA LEU A 23 -13.71 1.91 51.71
C LEU A 23 -12.73 3.05 51.34
N ASN A 24 -13.12 4.24 51.78
CA ASN A 24 -12.39 5.52 51.77
C ASN A 24 -11.02 5.45 52.46
N GLY A 25 -10.09 6.37 52.10
CA GLY A 25 -9.09 6.83 53.07
C GLY A 25 -7.75 7.32 52.51
N MET A 26 -7.60 8.64 52.53
CA MET A 26 -6.38 9.46 52.62
C MET A 26 -5.04 8.78 52.95
N GLY A 27 -4.00 9.17 52.20
CA GLY A 27 -2.76 9.73 52.76
C GLY A 27 -1.65 8.78 53.24
N GLY A 28 -0.41 9.07 52.82
CA GLY A 28 0.77 8.70 53.58
C GLY A 28 1.91 8.10 52.77
N TYR A 29 2.86 8.95 52.35
CA TYR A 29 4.22 8.52 52.04
C TYR A 29 4.83 7.85 53.27
N ARG A 30 5.22 6.57 53.16
CA ARG A 30 6.11 5.92 54.12
C ARG A 30 7.14 5.07 53.41
N LYS A 31 8.40 5.48 53.54
CA LYS A 31 9.60 4.73 53.18
C LYS A 31 9.64 3.43 53.97
N GLU A 32 9.58 2.29 53.30
CA GLU A 32 10.08 1.03 53.84
C GLU A 32 11.34 0.58 53.08
N ARG A 33 12.42 0.62 53.86
CA ARG A 33 13.77 0.18 53.53
C ARG A 33 13.78 -1.34 53.65
N LEU A 34 13.67 -2.05 52.52
CA LEU A 34 14.03 -3.46 52.45
C LEU A 34 15.50 -3.58 52.05
N LYS A 35 16.32 -3.90 53.05
CA LYS A 35 17.63 -4.53 52.86
C LYS A 35 17.36 -5.95 52.35
N GLY A 36 17.76 -6.23 51.12
CA GLY A 36 17.73 -7.56 50.51
C GLY A 36 19.01 -7.76 49.72
N ASN A 37 19.74 -8.81 50.07
CA ASN A 37 21.11 -9.11 49.66
C ASN A 37 21.32 -9.12 48.14
N GLY A 38 22.45 -8.53 47.74
CA GLY A 38 22.93 -8.54 46.37
C GLY A 38 23.36 -9.93 45.90
N ASN A 39 22.96 -10.24 44.68
CA ASN A 39 23.77 -10.93 43.67
C ASN A 39 23.11 -10.67 42.31
N PHE A 40 23.41 -9.51 41.72
CA PHE A 40 23.00 -9.18 40.36
C PHE A 40 24.07 -8.30 39.72
N LEU A 41 25.16 -8.92 39.27
CA LEU A 41 26.15 -8.31 38.38
C LEU A 41 26.73 -9.38 37.45
N GLY A 42 25.96 -9.73 36.42
CA GLY A 42 26.48 -10.32 35.17
C GLY A 42 26.56 -9.19 34.14
N GLY A 43 27.65 -8.41 34.18
CA GLY A 43 27.84 -7.28 33.28
C GLY A 43 28.19 -7.70 31.86
N CYS A 44 27.41 -7.26 30.88
CA CYS A 44 27.86 -7.17 29.49
C CYS A 44 28.91 -6.05 29.40
N LYS A 45 30.19 -6.43 29.40
CA LYS A 45 31.28 -5.52 29.03
C LYS A 45 31.23 -5.31 27.52
N VAL A 46 30.72 -4.15 27.09
CA VAL A 46 31.02 -3.60 25.76
C VAL A 46 32.51 -3.25 25.71
N GLY A 47 33.28 -4.07 25.00
CA GLY A 47 34.68 -3.79 24.65
C GLY A 47 34.78 -2.79 23.49
N PRO A 48 35.91 -2.08 23.36
CA PRO A 48 36.06 -0.99 22.40
C PRO A 48 36.11 -1.50 20.96
N PHE A 49 35.35 -0.82 20.09
CA PHE A 49 35.40 -0.91 18.63
C PHE A 49 36.85 -0.80 18.15
N LYS A 50 37.42 -1.90 17.63
CA LYS A 50 38.72 -1.89 16.96
C LYS A 50 38.54 -2.53 15.58
N LYS A 51 38.70 -1.66 14.56
CA LYS A 51 38.84 -1.89 13.12
C LYS A 51 38.50 -3.30 12.62
N ILE A 52 37.38 -3.39 11.92
CA ILE A 52 36.98 -4.53 11.10
C ILE A 52 37.93 -4.57 9.89
N GLY A 53 38.90 -5.48 9.92
CA GLY A 53 39.40 -6.13 8.72
C GLY A 53 38.52 -7.35 8.50
N MET A 54 37.76 -7.36 7.40
CA MET A 54 36.96 -8.50 6.98
C MET A 54 37.91 -9.62 6.56
N GLU A 55 37.82 -10.77 7.21
CA GLU A 55 38.40 -12.01 6.72
C GLU A 55 37.27 -13.06 6.72
N GLU A 56 36.92 -13.49 5.53
CA GLU A 56 35.59 -13.90 5.07
C GLU A 56 35.30 -15.40 5.25
N GLU A 57 36.08 -16.15 6.03
CA GLU A 57 36.10 -17.62 5.88
C GLU A 57 35.86 -18.46 7.15
N ARG A 58 35.38 -17.89 8.26
CA ARG A 58 35.19 -18.67 9.50
C ARG A 58 33.92 -18.38 10.30
N VAL A 59 32.80 -18.15 9.63
CA VAL A 59 31.48 -17.96 10.28
C VAL A 59 30.53 -19.14 10.03
N GLN A 60 30.98 -20.24 9.43
CA GLN A 60 30.09 -21.32 8.98
C GLN A 60 29.72 -22.38 10.03
N LEU A 61 30.28 -22.38 11.25
CA LEU A 61 30.08 -23.51 12.17
C LEU A 61 29.77 -23.04 13.60
N CYS A 62 28.48 -23.14 13.93
CA CYS A 62 27.88 -23.02 15.27
C CYS A 62 27.60 -21.60 15.76
N TRP A 63 26.59 -20.94 15.18
CA TRP A 63 25.97 -19.75 15.79
C TRP A 63 24.59 -20.13 16.35
N PRO A 64 24.38 -20.05 17.68
CA PRO A 64 23.11 -20.44 18.29
C PRO A 64 22.03 -19.44 17.88
N GLN A 65 20.85 -19.99 17.56
CA GLN A 65 19.59 -19.34 17.14
C GLN A 65 19.26 -18.01 17.85
N ALA A 66 19.72 -17.84 19.10
CA ALA A 66 19.52 -16.65 19.92
C ALA A 66 20.26 -15.37 19.44
N THR A 67 21.37 -15.47 18.72
CA THR A 67 22.13 -14.28 18.26
C THR A 67 21.51 -13.62 17.04
N TRP A 68 20.90 -14.43 16.16
CA TRP A 68 20.17 -13.93 15.01
C TRP A 68 18.87 -13.28 15.48
N CYS A 69 18.20 -13.82 16.51
CA CYS A 69 17.01 -13.20 17.11
C CYS A 69 17.17 -11.74 17.48
N CYS A 70 18.32 -11.42 18.05
CA CYS A 70 18.64 -10.05 18.40
C CYS A 70 18.85 -9.18 17.15
N CYS A 71 19.43 -9.71 16.08
CA CYS A 71 19.72 -8.95 14.87
C CYS A 71 18.46 -8.43 14.17
N TRP A 72 17.43 -9.27 13.99
CA TRP A 72 16.19 -8.83 13.33
C TRP A 72 15.30 -7.96 14.22
N LEU A 73 15.23 -8.24 15.53
CA LEU A 73 14.50 -7.39 16.46
C LEU A 73 15.11 -5.98 16.50
N CYS A 74 16.43 -5.89 16.36
CA CYS A 74 17.12 -4.61 16.18
C CYS A 74 16.69 -3.90 14.89
N ILE A 75 16.46 -4.58 13.76
CA ILE A 75 16.05 -3.93 12.51
C ILE A 75 14.64 -3.35 12.61
N ASP A 76 13.68 -4.08 13.18
CA ASP A 76 12.34 -3.54 13.44
C ASP A 76 12.37 -2.33 14.38
N GLN A 77 13.26 -2.34 15.38
CA GLN A 77 13.50 -1.18 16.24
C GLN A 77 14.14 -0.01 15.47
N VAL A 78 15.07 -0.29 14.56
CA VAL A 78 15.68 0.74 13.70
C VAL A 78 14.63 1.36 12.77
N ILE A 79 13.68 0.59 12.23
CA ILE A 79 12.55 1.14 11.45
C ILE A 79 11.72 2.11 12.30
N ALA A 80 11.41 1.75 13.55
CA ALA A 80 10.68 2.63 14.47
C ALA A 80 11.47 3.92 14.78
N ILE A 81 12.77 3.81 15.02
CA ILE A 81 13.65 4.98 15.25
C ILE A 81 13.76 5.84 14.00
N ALA A 82 13.90 5.24 12.81
CA ALA A 82 13.97 5.97 11.54
C ALA A 82 12.69 6.76 11.27
N LYS A 83 11.53 6.20 11.63
CA LYS A 83 10.25 6.91 11.62
C LYS A 83 10.26 8.12 12.57
N ASP A 84 10.73 7.95 13.82
CA ASP A 84 10.79 9.05 14.80
C ASP A 84 11.79 10.15 14.38
N LEU A 85 12.82 9.79 13.60
CA LEU A 85 13.80 10.71 13.01
C LEU A 85 13.34 11.33 11.68
N ASN A 86 12.13 11.00 11.19
CA ASN A 86 11.58 11.41 9.88
C ASN A 86 12.47 11.03 8.68
N GLN A 87 13.22 9.92 8.78
CA GLN A 87 14.04 9.39 7.69
C GLN A 87 13.25 8.33 6.93
N PHE A 88 12.28 8.75 6.13
CA PHE A 88 11.37 7.83 5.43
C PHE A 88 12.03 7.08 4.26
N ASP A 89 13.04 7.68 3.62
CA ASP A 89 13.70 7.11 2.43
C ASP A 89 14.41 5.79 2.72
N VAL A 90 14.91 5.60 3.95
CA VAL A 90 15.72 4.43 4.34
C VAL A 90 14.83 3.26 4.80
N ILE A 91 13.56 3.52 5.13
CA ILE A 91 12.64 2.52 5.70
C ILE A 91 12.37 1.36 4.72
N PRO A 92 12.08 1.58 3.42
CA PRO A 92 11.83 0.48 2.47
C PRO A 92 13.02 -0.49 2.37
N ASP A 93 14.23 0.05 2.26
CA ASP A 93 15.47 -0.76 2.18
C ASP A 93 15.68 -1.62 3.43
N LEU A 94 15.46 -1.04 4.61
CA LEU A 94 15.54 -1.76 5.88
C LEU A 94 14.46 -2.83 5.99
N ALA A 95 13.24 -2.54 5.54
CA ALA A 95 12.13 -3.49 5.54
C ALA A 95 12.39 -4.67 4.60
N HIS A 96 12.96 -4.44 3.42
CA HIS A 96 13.37 -5.51 2.51
C HIS A 96 14.47 -6.39 3.11
N LYS A 97 15.46 -5.78 3.77
CA LYS A 97 16.51 -6.53 4.48
C LYS A 97 15.94 -7.37 5.62
N ALA A 98 15.05 -6.79 6.42
CA ALA A 98 14.35 -7.51 7.50
C ALA A 98 13.57 -8.70 6.94
N CYS A 99 12.78 -8.48 5.90
CA CYS A 99 12.00 -9.53 5.23
C CYS A 99 12.88 -10.70 4.77
N ASN A 100 14.01 -10.43 4.10
CA ASN A 100 14.88 -11.49 3.60
C ASN A 100 15.47 -12.32 4.75
N LEU A 101 15.88 -11.67 5.84
CA LEU A 101 16.38 -12.36 7.03
C LEU A 101 15.30 -13.23 7.69
N TYR A 102 14.05 -12.75 7.74
CA TYR A 102 12.93 -13.54 8.25
C TYR A 102 12.61 -14.76 7.37
N LEU A 103 12.74 -14.62 6.05
CA LEU A 103 12.55 -15.73 5.10
C LEU A 103 13.67 -16.78 5.22
N GLU A 104 14.93 -16.36 5.33
CA GLU A 104 16.07 -17.26 5.57
C GLU A 104 15.93 -18.08 6.85
N TYR A 105 15.33 -17.49 7.88
CA TYR A 105 15.04 -18.18 9.14
C TYR A 105 13.85 -19.15 9.05
N GLY A 106 12.99 -18.99 8.05
CA GLY A 106 11.73 -19.73 7.93
C GLY A 106 10.62 -19.18 8.82
N ALA A 107 10.53 -17.86 8.99
CA ALA A 107 9.40 -17.18 9.64
C ALA A 107 8.72 -16.15 8.70
N PRO A 108 8.01 -16.59 7.64
CA PRO A 108 7.36 -15.70 6.66
C PRO A 108 6.25 -14.85 7.29
N ASP A 109 5.51 -15.39 8.25
CA ASP A 109 4.52 -14.66 9.06
C ASP A 109 5.09 -13.36 9.64
N THR A 110 6.28 -13.45 10.24
CA THR A 110 6.91 -12.29 10.88
C THR A 110 7.48 -11.34 9.83
N ALA A 111 7.95 -11.87 8.70
CA ALA A 111 8.39 -11.08 7.56
C ALA A 111 7.26 -10.18 7.04
N ALA A 112 6.08 -10.74 6.80
CA ALA A 112 4.91 -9.99 6.33
C ALA A 112 4.48 -8.89 7.33
N ILE A 113 4.48 -9.21 8.63
CA ILE A 113 4.17 -8.23 9.69
C ILE A 113 5.21 -7.09 9.73
N SER A 114 6.49 -7.39 9.53
CA SER A 114 7.54 -6.36 9.50
C SER A 114 7.37 -5.40 8.31
N LEU A 115 7.04 -5.94 7.13
CA LEU A 115 6.72 -5.16 5.93
C LEU A 115 5.48 -4.29 6.14
N ASP A 116 4.42 -4.82 6.77
CA ASP A 116 3.19 -4.06 7.07
C ASP A 116 3.46 -2.89 8.02
N LYS A 117 4.29 -3.09 9.05
CA LYS A 117 4.69 -2.02 9.97
C LYS A 117 5.48 -0.92 9.25
N ALA A 118 6.42 -1.32 8.39
CA ALA A 118 7.22 -0.38 7.61
C ALA A 118 6.33 0.41 6.61
N ALA A 119 5.44 -0.29 5.89
CA ALA A 119 4.50 0.32 4.95
C ALA A 119 3.58 1.34 5.66
N LYS A 120 3.05 1.00 6.85
CA LYS A 120 2.26 1.94 7.67
C LYS A 120 3.05 3.15 8.13
N ALA A 121 4.36 3.04 8.33
CA ALA A 121 5.21 4.15 8.73
C ALA A 121 5.39 5.17 7.60
N ILE A 122 5.47 4.71 6.35
CA ILE A 122 5.70 5.55 5.16
C ILE A 122 4.43 5.92 4.39
N ALA A 123 3.27 5.35 4.74
CA ALA A 123 2.03 5.50 3.96
C ALA A 123 1.57 6.94 3.72
N ASN A 124 1.92 7.88 4.62
CA ASN A 124 1.54 9.29 4.46
C ASN A 124 2.54 10.08 3.60
N ASP A 125 3.83 9.74 3.68
CA ASP A 125 4.91 10.49 3.03
C ASP A 125 5.24 9.94 1.64
N LEU A 126 5.35 8.61 1.52
CA LEU A 126 5.72 7.88 0.29
C LEU A 126 4.71 6.76 -0.01
N PRO A 127 3.51 7.09 -0.51
CA PRO A 127 2.46 6.10 -0.82
C PRO A 127 2.85 5.11 -1.92
N GLU A 128 3.72 5.50 -2.86
CA GLU A 128 4.19 4.59 -3.93
C GLU A 128 5.09 3.47 -3.40
N GLU A 129 6.00 3.78 -2.48
CA GLU A 129 6.85 2.78 -1.83
C GLU A 129 6.04 1.92 -0.85
N ALA A 130 5.08 2.51 -0.15
CA ALA A 130 4.15 1.78 0.72
C ALA A 130 3.41 0.67 -0.05
N MET A 131 2.92 1.00 -1.25
CA MET A 131 2.26 0.06 -2.15
C MET A 131 3.16 -1.13 -2.49
N LYS A 132 4.43 -0.89 -2.86
CA LYS A 132 5.40 -1.97 -3.18
C LYS A 132 5.65 -2.88 -1.98
N LEU A 133 5.77 -2.32 -0.78
CA LEU A 133 5.93 -3.10 0.45
C LEU A 133 4.72 -3.99 0.74
N TYR A 134 3.49 -3.48 0.54
CA TYR A 134 2.27 -4.28 0.71
C TYR A 134 2.15 -5.41 -0.32
N ILE A 135 2.49 -5.15 -1.59
CA ILE A 135 2.50 -6.20 -2.63
C ILE A 135 3.48 -7.30 -2.25
N ARG A 136 4.70 -6.93 -1.84
CA ARG A 136 5.70 -7.91 -1.38
C ARG A 136 5.23 -8.67 -0.15
N ALA A 137 4.56 -8.02 0.79
CA ALA A 137 3.99 -8.69 1.96
C ALA A 137 2.92 -9.72 1.56
N ALA A 138 2.08 -9.38 0.59
CA ALA A 138 1.10 -10.31 0.02
C ALA A 138 1.78 -11.51 -0.63
N ASP A 139 2.82 -11.30 -1.44
CA ASP A 139 3.55 -12.38 -2.11
C ASP A 139 4.21 -13.34 -1.10
N VAL A 140 4.78 -12.81 -0.01
CA VAL A 140 5.34 -13.64 1.07
C VAL A 140 4.27 -14.51 1.72
N VAL A 141 3.09 -13.96 1.99
CA VAL A 141 2.00 -14.70 2.65
C VAL A 141 1.34 -15.70 1.72
N ASP A 142 1.32 -15.40 0.42
CA ASP A 142 0.81 -16.31 -0.61
C ASP A 142 1.64 -17.58 -0.70
N THR A 143 2.95 -17.52 -0.39
CA THR A 143 3.81 -18.73 -0.34
C THR A 143 3.41 -19.73 0.74
N GLU A 144 2.75 -19.29 1.81
CA GLU A 144 2.26 -20.14 2.90
C GLU A 144 0.78 -20.55 2.72
N GLU A 145 0.18 -20.26 1.56
CA GLU A 145 -1.23 -20.55 1.24
C GLU A 145 -2.22 -19.98 2.27
N ARG A 146 -1.98 -18.74 2.73
CA ARG A 146 -2.85 -18.01 3.67
C ARG A 146 -3.66 -16.92 2.94
N PRO A 147 -4.75 -17.28 2.23
CA PRO A 147 -5.45 -16.36 1.33
C PRO A 147 -6.13 -15.19 2.07
N ARG A 148 -6.57 -15.38 3.31
CA ARG A 148 -7.23 -14.32 4.09
C ARG A 148 -6.29 -13.16 4.38
N ASP A 149 -5.06 -13.46 4.77
CA ASP A 149 -4.06 -12.47 5.10
C ASP A 149 -3.50 -11.82 3.83
N ALA A 150 -3.29 -12.60 2.76
CA ALA A 150 -2.90 -12.09 1.45
C ALA A 150 -3.91 -11.06 0.92
N ALA A 151 -5.21 -11.35 1.03
CA ALA A 151 -6.28 -10.43 0.64
C ALA A 151 -6.20 -9.10 1.42
N GLU A 152 -5.94 -9.13 2.73
CA GLU A 152 -5.81 -7.91 3.53
C GLU A 152 -4.64 -7.02 3.08
N TYR A 153 -3.48 -7.62 2.75
CA TYR A 153 -2.32 -6.88 2.25
C TYR A 153 -2.57 -6.29 0.87
N ILE A 154 -3.21 -7.05 -0.03
CA ILE A 154 -3.59 -6.55 -1.36
C ILE A 154 -4.62 -5.41 -1.24
N GLY A 155 -5.60 -5.51 -0.33
CA GLY A 155 -6.56 -4.44 -0.09
C GLY A 155 -5.92 -3.17 0.48
N LYS A 156 -4.84 -3.29 1.26
CA LYS A 156 -4.01 -2.11 1.66
C LYS A 156 -3.27 -1.50 0.46
N ALA A 157 -2.73 -2.33 -0.43
CA ALA A 157 -2.10 -1.87 -1.66
C ALA A 157 -3.10 -1.17 -2.60
N ALA A 158 -4.30 -1.75 -2.80
CA ALA A 158 -5.36 -1.18 -3.64
C ALA A 158 -5.81 0.20 -3.14
N ARG A 159 -6.01 0.37 -1.82
CA ARG A 159 -6.32 1.69 -1.22
C ARG A 159 -5.22 2.72 -1.45
N SER A 160 -3.96 2.29 -1.47
CA SER A 160 -2.81 3.15 -1.78
C SER A 160 -2.81 3.55 -3.26
N MET A 161 -3.10 2.61 -4.18
CA MET A 161 -3.21 2.87 -5.63
C MET A 161 -4.33 3.87 -5.96
N VAL A 162 -5.48 3.77 -5.29
CA VAL A 162 -6.59 4.74 -5.45
C VAL A 162 -6.15 6.13 -4.99
N THR A 163 -5.41 6.22 -3.87
CA THR A 163 -4.87 7.50 -3.39
C THR A 163 -3.88 8.12 -4.39
N LEU A 164 -3.13 7.27 -5.11
CA LEU A 164 -2.21 7.65 -6.19
C LEU A 164 -2.90 7.90 -7.55
N LYS A 165 -4.23 7.74 -7.63
CA LYS A 165 -5.02 7.83 -8.87
C LYS A 165 -4.59 6.86 -9.98
N LYS A 166 -3.93 5.75 -9.63
CA LYS A 166 -3.56 4.66 -10.55
C LYS A 166 -4.72 3.66 -10.65
N TYR A 167 -5.82 4.08 -11.28
CA TYR A 167 -7.07 3.32 -11.27
C TYR A 167 -6.97 1.97 -11.99
N GLU A 168 -6.22 1.87 -13.09
CA GLU A 168 -6.08 0.62 -13.83
C GLU A 168 -5.39 -0.47 -13.01
N ASP A 169 -4.32 -0.10 -12.30
CA ASP A 169 -3.61 -1.00 -11.41
C ASP A 169 -4.45 -1.34 -10.17
N ALA A 170 -5.21 -0.37 -9.65
CA ALA A 170 -6.15 -0.60 -8.56
C ALA A 170 -7.22 -1.63 -8.94
N THR A 171 -7.81 -1.54 -10.14
CA THR A 171 -8.79 -2.52 -10.64
C THR A 171 -8.20 -3.93 -10.66
N LYS A 172 -6.97 -4.10 -11.16
CA LYS A 172 -6.27 -5.41 -11.16
C LYS A 172 -6.00 -5.91 -9.74
N ALA A 173 -5.59 -5.03 -8.83
CA ALA A 173 -5.33 -5.37 -7.44
C ALA A 173 -6.61 -5.81 -6.72
N ILE A 174 -7.73 -5.10 -6.91
CA ILE A 174 -9.03 -5.45 -6.32
C ILE A 174 -9.51 -6.80 -6.87
N LEU A 175 -9.37 -7.07 -8.17
CA LEU A 175 -9.71 -8.38 -8.74
C LEU A 175 -8.85 -9.51 -8.15
N LYS A 176 -7.54 -9.27 -7.93
CA LYS A 176 -6.66 -10.21 -7.22
C LYS A 176 -7.16 -10.44 -5.78
N GLU A 177 -7.51 -9.38 -5.07
CA GLU A 177 -8.09 -9.45 -3.72
C GLU A 177 -9.37 -10.29 -3.68
N MET A 178 -10.28 -10.09 -4.65
CA MET A 178 -11.50 -10.88 -4.77
C MET A 178 -11.22 -12.36 -4.99
N GLY A 179 -10.21 -12.70 -5.80
CA GLY A 179 -9.75 -14.08 -5.96
C GLY A 179 -9.33 -14.72 -4.62
N HIS A 180 -8.61 -13.99 -3.77
CA HIS A 180 -8.21 -14.47 -2.45
C HIS A 180 -9.39 -14.54 -1.46
N HIS A 181 -10.35 -13.61 -1.49
CA HIS A 181 -11.56 -13.72 -0.63
C HIS A 181 -12.46 -14.87 -1.06
N GLN A 182 -12.51 -15.20 -2.35
CA GLN A 182 -13.26 -16.34 -2.87
C GLN A 182 -12.67 -17.67 -2.37
N THR A 183 -11.33 -17.82 -2.40
CA THR A 183 -10.68 -19.01 -1.85
C THR A 183 -10.81 -19.09 -0.32
N ALA A 184 -10.82 -17.94 0.37
CA ALA A 184 -11.04 -17.85 1.81
C ALA A 184 -12.52 -18.05 2.23
N GLY A 185 -13.47 -18.06 1.29
CA GLY A 185 -14.91 -18.21 1.57
C GLY A 185 -15.55 -17.00 2.28
N ASN A 186 -15.01 -15.79 2.10
CA ASN A 186 -15.46 -14.59 2.79
C ASN A 186 -16.42 -13.74 1.92
N THR A 187 -17.70 -14.13 1.89
CA THR A 187 -18.73 -13.44 1.08
C THR A 187 -18.97 -11.96 1.44
N PRO A 188 -19.02 -11.52 2.71
CA PRO A 188 -19.27 -10.10 3.00
C PRO A 188 -18.09 -9.19 2.62
N ALA A 189 -16.86 -9.70 2.59
CA ALA A 189 -15.73 -8.94 2.09
C ALA A 189 -15.76 -8.81 0.56
N LEU A 190 -16.21 -9.86 -0.13
CA LEU A 190 -16.42 -9.83 -1.59
C LEU A 190 -17.44 -8.75 -1.99
N GLY A 191 -18.58 -8.64 -1.29
CA GLY A 191 -19.58 -7.59 -1.56
C GLY A 191 -18.99 -6.18 -1.50
N ARG A 192 -18.21 -5.89 -0.44
CA ARG A 192 -17.50 -4.61 -0.31
C ARG A 192 -16.44 -4.38 -1.38
N CYS A 193 -15.71 -5.42 -1.77
CA CYS A 193 -14.74 -5.35 -2.87
C CYS A 193 -15.42 -5.05 -4.21
N THR A 194 -16.59 -5.64 -4.48
CA THR A 194 -17.38 -5.37 -5.70
C THR A 194 -17.80 -3.91 -5.76
N VAL A 195 -18.24 -3.33 -4.64
CA VAL A 195 -18.60 -1.92 -4.60
C VAL A 195 -17.37 -1.05 -4.88
N ALA A 196 -16.24 -1.34 -4.24
CA ALA A 196 -14.99 -0.63 -4.49
C ALA A 196 -14.54 -0.73 -5.95
N LEU A 197 -14.68 -1.92 -6.57
CA LEU A 197 -14.38 -2.16 -7.98
C LEU A 197 -15.22 -1.28 -8.90
N VAL A 198 -16.55 -1.26 -8.71
CA VAL A 198 -17.46 -0.44 -9.51
C VAL A 198 -17.13 1.05 -9.36
N LEU A 199 -16.85 1.53 -8.15
CA LEU A 199 -16.45 2.92 -7.93
C LEU A 199 -15.14 3.30 -8.64
N VAL A 200 -14.15 2.41 -8.64
CA VAL A 200 -12.87 2.66 -9.33
C VAL A 200 -13.05 2.70 -10.84
N VAL A 201 -13.85 1.79 -11.41
CA VAL A 201 -14.14 1.77 -12.85
C VAL A 201 -14.96 2.99 -13.28
N LEU A 202 -15.92 3.43 -12.45
CA LEU A 202 -16.64 4.69 -12.68
C LEU A 202 -15.72 5.91 -12.62
N ALA A 203 -14.67 5.89 -11.78
CA ALA A 203 -13.65 6.94 -11.76
C ALA A 203 -12.77 6.97 -13.01
N GLN A 204 -12.78 5.91 -13.82
CA GLN A 204 -12.17 5.85 -15.16
C GLN A 204 -13.14 6.31 -16.27
N GLU A 205 -14.35 6.76 -15.89
CA GLU A 205 -15.41 7.20 -16.81
C GLU A 205 -15.93 6.09 -17.74
N ASP A 206 -15.70 4.80 -17.40
CA ASP A 206 -16.21 3.65 -18.15
C ASP A 206 -17.47 3.06 -17.50
N VAL A 207 -18.63 3.57 -17.93
CA VAL A 207 -19.94 3.10 -17.43
C VAL A 207 -20.26 1.68 -17.91
N ILE A 208 -19.77 1.29 -19.08
CA ILE A 208 -20.06 -0.01 -19.69
C ILE A 208 -19.32 -1.11 -18.91
N GLU A 209 -18.04 -0.91 -18.63
CA GLU A 209 -17.25 -1.86 -17.84
C GLU A 209 -17.77 -1.91 -16.40
N ALA A 210 -18.20 -0.77 -15.82
CA ALA A 210 -18.80 -0.73 -14.48
C ALA A 210 -20.06 -1.62 -14.39
N LYS A 211 -20.96 -1.55 -15.38
CA LYS A 211 -22.15 -2.40 -15.47
C LYS A 211 -21.78 -3.87 -15.59
N LYS A 212 -20.82 -4.20 -16.45
CA LYS A 212 -20.34 -5.57 -16.64
C LYS A 212 -19.74 -6.15 -15.36
N MET A 213 -19.00 -5.36 -14.59
CA MET A 213 -18.48 -5.78 -13.29
C MET A 213 -19.60 -6.01 -12.27
N PHE A 214 -20.61 -5.14 -12.26
CA PHE A 214 -21.79 -5.30 -11.41
C PHE A 214 -22.59 -6.55 -11.75
N GLU A 215 -22.78 -6.89 -13.02
CA GLU A 215 -23.49 -8.11 -13.44
C GLU A 215 -22.71 -9.39 -13.06
N GLN A 216 -21.38 -9.38 -13.16
CA GLN A 216 -20.54 -10.53 -12.81
C GLN A 216 -20.52 -10.80 -11.30
N TRP A 217 -20.36 -9.74 -10.49
CA TRP A 217 -20.09 -9.87 -9.05
C TRP A 217 -21.27 -9.49 -8.15
N GLY A 218 -22.34 -8.91 -8.71
CA GLY A 218 -23.52 -8.46 -7.98
C GLY A 218 -24.26 -9.57 -7.23
N SER A 219 -24.13 -10.83 -7.67
CA SER A 219 -24.72 -12.00 -7.00
C SER A 219 -24.17 -12.27 -5.59
N THR A 220 -22.97 -11.75 -5.28
CA THR A 220 -22.28 -11.97 -4.00
C THR A 220 -22.51 -10.81 -3.01
N CYS A 221 -23.17 -9.73 -3.45
CA CYS A 221 -23.36 -8.51 -2.66
C CYS A 221 -24.62 -8.58 -1.79
N ASP A 222 -24.63 -7.82 -0.71
CA ASP A 222 -25.82 -7.67 0.15
C ASP A 222 -26.87 -6.76 -0.51
N SER A 223 -28.13 -6.85 -0.07
CA SER A 223 -29.24 -6.09 -0.68
C SER A 223 -29.06 -4.57 -0.61
N GLU A 224 -28.41 -4.05 0.45
CA GLU A 224 -28.12 -2.62 0.60
C GLU A 224 -27.04 -2.14 -0.39
N GLU A 225 -26.04 -2.99 -0.64
CA GLU A 225 -24.94 -2.73 -1.57
C GLU A 225 -25.47 -2.71 -3.01
N ILE A 226 -26.28 -3.72 -3.37
CA ILE A 226 -26.93 -3.85 -4.67
C ILE A 226 -27.84 -2.64 -4.95
N TYR A 227 -28.65 -2.23 -3.96
CA TYR A 227 -29.54 -1.08 -4.13
C TYR A 227 -28.74 0.20 -4.43
N SER A 228 -27.69 0.47 -3.65
CA SER A 228 -26.86 1.67 -3.83
C SER A 228 -26.13 1.66 -5.17
N LEU A 229 -25.56 0.51 -5.58
CA LEU A 229 -24.90 0.37 -6.88
C LEU A 229 -25.85 0.48 -8.06
N SER A 230 -27.04 -0.13 -7.96
CA SER A 230 -28.07 -0.06 -9.00
C SER A 230 -28.53 1.38 -9.23
N GLN A 231 -28.69 2.18 -8.16
CA GLN A 231 -29.03 3.60 -8.28
C GLN A 231 -27.93 4.40 -8.97
N ILE A 232 -26.67 4.15 -8.62
CA ILE A 232 -25.52 4.84 -9.23
C ILE A 232 -25.45 4.52 -10.72
N ILE A 233 -25.49 3.24 -11.10
CA ILE A 233 -25.39 2.80 -12.50
C ILE A 233 -26.57 3.34 -13.31
N GLN A 234 -27.79 3.22 -12.80
CA GLN A 234 -28.98 3.76 -13.47
C GLN A 234 -28.88 5.27 -13.68
N GLY A 235 -28.36 6.02 -12.70
CA GLY A 235 -28.15 7.46 -12.83
C GLY A 235 -27.12 7.83 -13.90
N TYR A 236 -26.07 7.01 -14.09
CA TYR A 236 -25.13 7.18 -15.21
C TYR A 236 -25.72 6.75 -16.57
N GLU A 237 -26.62 5.77 -16.61
CA GLU A 237 -27.31 5.36 -17.85
C GLU A 237 -28.37 6.38 -18.30
N GLU A 238 -29.10 6.96 -17.35
CA GLU A 238 -30.15 7.96 -17.58
C GLU A 238 -29.63 9.40 -17.57
N ASP A 239 -28.33 9.58 -17.33
CA ASP A 239 -27.67 10.89 -17.33
C ASP A 239 -28.22 11.85 -16.24
N ASP A 240 -28.76 11.30 -15.14
CA ASP A 240 -29.38 12.02 -14.02
C ASP A 240 -28.38 12.22 -12.85
N PRO A 241 -27.89 13.44 -12.60
CA PRO A 241 -26.93 13.72 -11.53
C PRO A 241 -27.52 13.60 -10.13
N ASP A 242 -28.83 13.76 -9.95
CA ASP A 242 -29.44 13.73 -8.62
C ASP A 242 -29.60 12.29 -8.12
N LEU A 243 -29.90 11.36 -9.03
CA LEU A 243 -29.93 9.93 -8.73
C LEU A 243 -28.54 9.41 -8.34
N VAL A 244 -27.49 9.83 -9.06
CA VAL A 244 -26.10 9.49 -8.74
C VAL A 244 -25.69 10.03 -7.37
N LYS A 245 -25.97 11.31 -7.08
CA LYS A 245 -25.68 11.90 -5.75
C LYS A 245 -26.39 11.15 -4.62
N GLN A 246 -27.66 10.77 -4.83
CA GLN A 246 -28.41 10.02 -3.83
C GLN A 246 -27.72 8.68 -3.55
N GLY A 247 -27.33 7.93 -4.58
CA GLY A 247 -26.61 6.66 -4.44
C GLY A 247 -25.26 6.81 -3.73
N LEU A 248 -24.46 7.82 -4.11
CA LEU A 248 -23.15 8.11 -3.49
C LEU A 248 -23.28 8.62 -2.04
N SER A 249 -24.40 9.25 -1.68
CA SER A 249 -24.66 9.74 -0.32
C SER A 249 -25.15 8.65 0.66
N SER A 250 -25.36 7.43 0.17
CA SER A 250 -25.81 6.31 0.99
C SER A 250 -24.88 6.05 2.19
N SER A 251 -25.47 5.63 3.32
CA SER A 251 -24.72 5.37 4.55
C SER A 251 -23.62 4.33 4.34
N PHE A 252 -23.88 3.35 3.46
CA PHE A 252 -22.95 2.29 3.13
C PHE A 252 -21.66 2.84 2.49
N ILE A 253 -21.78 3.62 1.41
CA ILE A 253 -20.63 4.22 0.70
C ILE A 253 -19.84 5.16 1.62
N ARG A 254 -20.53 5.90 2.49
CA ARG A 254 -19.89 6.79 3.47
C ARG A 254 -19.13 6.04 4.58
N SER A 255 -19.59 4.85 4.95
CA SER A 255 -18.98 4.01 5.99
C SER A 255 -17.84 3.12 5.47
N MET A 256 -17.63 3.09 4.15
CA MET A 256 -16.54 2.36 3.51
C MET A 256 -15.16 2.95 3.89
N ASP A 257 -14.10 2.28 3.48
CA ASP A 257 -12.74 2.79 3.64
C ASP A 257 -12.61 4.24 3.14
N VAL A 258 -11.82 5.02 3.89
CA VAL A 258 -11.66 6.45 3.67
C VAL A 258 -11.19 6.79 2.25
N ALA A 259 -10.37 5.94 1.63
CA ALA A 259 -9.91 6.12 0.25
C ALA A 259 -11.07 6.05 -0.76
N TYR A 260 -11.91 5.01 -0.68
CA TYR A 260 -13.07 4.85 -1.57
C TYR A 260 -14.17 5.86 -1.26
N ALA A 261 -14.37 6.23 0.01
CA ALA A 261 -15.33 7.27 0.38
C ALA A 261 -14.91 8.67 -0.10
N LYS A 262 -13.61 8.93 -0.26
CA LYS A 262 -13.10 10.15 -0.92
C LYS A 262 -13.29 10.05 -2.43
N LEU A 263 -12.93 8.92 -3.03
CA LEU A 263 -13.15 8.66 -4.45
C LEU A 263 -14.61 8.90 -4.86
N ALA A 264 -15.55 8.36 -4.08
CA ALA A 264 -16.99 8.52 -4.30
C ALA A 264 -17.46 9.98 -4.28
N ARG A 265 -16.76 10.89 -3.57
CA ARG A 265 -17.08 12.32 -3.56
C ARG A 265 -16.46 13.08 -4.73
N ASP A 266 -15.32 12.57 -5.21
CA ASP A 266 -14.55 13.17 -6.30
C ASP A 266 -15.04 12.68 -7.68
N LEU A 267 -16.03 11.78 -7.73
CA LEU A 267 -16.62 11.29 -8.97
C LEU A 267 -17.30 12.42 -9.76
N SER A 268 -16.98 12.48 -11.06
CA SER A 268 -17.64 13.35 -12.02
C SER A 268 -19.12 12.99 -12.12
N LEU A 269 -19.97 14.00 -11.98
CA LEU A 269 -21.42 13.85 -12.17
C LEU A 269 -21.76 13.93 -13.66
N PRO A 270 -22.64 13.06 -14.17
CA PRO A 270 -23.14 13.19 -15.53
C PRO A 270 -23.84 14.55 -15.69
N ASN A 271 -23.47 15.31 -16.72
CA ASN A 271 -24.07 16.59 -17.13
C ASN A 271 -23.84 17.86 -16.29
N VAL A 272 -22.90 17.88 -15.34
CA VAL A 272 -22.41 19.18 -14.84
C VAL A 272 -21.35 19.69 -15.82
N THR A 273 -21.80 20.38 -16.86
CA THR A 273 -20.98 21.40 -17.54
C THR A 273 -20.33 22.23 -16.43
N GLN A 274 -19.00 22.29 -16.43
CA GLN A 274 -18.20 22.96 -15.41
C GLN A 274 -18.65 24.42 -15.21
N ALA A 275 -19.54 24.66 -14.25
CA ALA A 275 -19.81 25.96 -13.67
C ALA A 275 -19.30 25.93 -12.24
N THR A 276 -18.01 26.26 -12.12
CA THR A 276 -17.34 26.88 -10.97
C THR A 276 -18.10 26.84 -9.63
N SER A 277 -17.61 26.07 -8.65
CA SER A 277 -17.89 26.36 -7.25
C SER A 277 -16.80 25.86 -6.31
N SER A 278 -15.74 26.66 -6.16
CA SER A 278 -14.96 26.70 -4.93
C SER A 278 -14.14 28.00 -4.81
N GLU A 279 -14.80 29.14 -4.63
CA GLU A 279 -14.14 30.25 -3.93
C GLU A 279 -15.11 31.07 -3.06
N LYS A 280 -14.68 31.33 -1.82
CA LYS A 280 -15.40 32.10 -0.79
C LYS A 280 -15.33 33.60 -1.13
N PRO A 281 -16.32 34.42 -0.74
CA PRO A 281 -16.30 35.84 -1.05
C PRO A 281 -15.53 36.61 0.03
N ASP A 282 -14.44 37.27 -0.34
CA ASP A 282 -13.83 38.34 0.45
C ASP A 282 -13.80 39.66 -0.35
N LYS A 283 -14.53 40.63 0.20
CA LYS A 283 -14.40 42.10 0.20
C LYS A 283 -13.98 42.87 -1.07
N VAL A 284 -14.87 43.82 -1.40
CA VAL A 284 -14.84 44.89 -2.40
C VAL A 284 -13.93 46.06 -1.99
N GLU A 285 -13.08 46.56 -2.91
CA GLU A 285 -12.86 48.01 -3.27
C GLU A 285 -11.77 48.20 -4.39
N PRO A 286 -11.65 49.34 -5.12
CA PRO A 286 -12.17 49.46 -6.49
C PRO A 286 -11.09 49.99 -7.52
N PRO A 287 -11.40 50.61 -8.68
CA PRO A 287 -10.89 50.17 -9.99
C PRO A 287 -9.89 51.14 -10.66
N ILE A 288 -8.84 50.64 -11.33
CA ILE A 288 -7.95 51.47 -12.17
C ILE A 288 -7.54 50.74 -13.46
N VAL A 289 -8.08 51.27 -14.57
CA VAL A 289 -7.52 51.47 -15.92
C VAL A 289 -7.24 50.26 -16.84
N GLN A 290 -7.97 50.28 -17.96
CA GLN A 290 -7.79 49.50 -19.18
C GLN A 290 -6.56 49.94 -19.97
N SER A 291 -5.84 48.99 -20.58
CA SER A 291 -5.06 49.20 -21.81
C SER A 291 -4.74 47.81 -22.44
N PRO A 292 -4.32 47.72 -23.71
CA PRO A 292 -5.12 47.12 -24.77
C PRO A 292 -4.70 45.70 -25.17
N ILE A 293 -5.63 45.04 -25.86
CA ILE A 293 -5.48 43.77 -26.58
C ILE A 293 -4.48 43.96 -27.72
N GLU A 294 -3.41 43.17 -27.76
CA GLU A 294 -2.65 42.87 -28.98
C GLU A 294 -2.57 41.34 -29.14
N GLU A 295 -2.91 40.91 -30.35
CA GLU A 295 -3.07 39.54 -30.81
C GLU A 295 -1.69 38.95 -31.15
N ASP A 296 -1.33 37.78 -30.59
CA ASP A 296 -0.11 37.04 -30.92
C ASP A 296 -0.39 35.52 -30.90
N GLU A 297 -1.32 35.04 -31.73
CA GLU A 297 -1.59 33.58 -31.87
C GLU A 297 -0.86 32.90 -33.04
N ASP A 298 -0.14 33.64 -33.89
CA ASP A 298 0.47 33.07 -35.11
C ASP A 298 1.90 32.48 -34.92
N ASN A 299 2.51 32.59 -33.74
CA ASN A 299 3.92 32.22 -33.53
C ASN A 299 4.12 30.83 -32.87
N GLU A 300 3.04 30.13 -32.52
CA GLU A 300 3.12 28.82 -31.85
C GLU A 300 3.06 27.65 -32.84
N LEU A 301 2.32 27.78 -33.94
CA LEU A 301 2.21 26.78 -35.01
C LEU A 301 3.56 26.57 -35.74
N ASP A 302 4.27 27.65 -36.08
CA ASP A 302 5.58 27.56 -36.74
C ASP A 302 6.65 26.91 -35.84
N ARG A 303 6.54 27.10 -34.52
CA ARG A 303 7.46 26.50 -33.54
C ARG A 303 7.19 25.01 -33.34
N LEU A 304 5.94 24.58 -33.45
CA LEU A 304 5.55 23.18 -33.37
C LEU A 304 5.95 22.42 -34.63
N GLU A 305 5.79 23.04 -35.80
CA GLU A 305 6.21 22.45 -37.07
C GLU A 305 7.73 22.31 -37.17
N ALA A 306 8.49 23.30 -36.68
CA ALA A 306 9.95 23.19 -36.56
C ALA A 306 10.38 22.06 -35.61
N LYS A 307 9.66 21.85 -34.50
CA LYS A 307 9.94 20.74 -33.56
C LYS A 307 9.63 19.37 -34.17
N MET A 308 8.54 19.23 -34.91
CA MET A 308 8.21 17.97 -35.58
C MET A 308 9.22 17.62 -36.67
N ASN A 309 9.69 18.60 -37.45
CA ASN A 309 10.69 18.37 -38.48
C ASN A 309 12.06 18.01 -37.88
N ALA A 310 12.44 18.60 -36.74
CA ALA A 310 13.64 18.20 -36.01
C ALA A 310 13.55 16.76 -35.45
N MET A 311 12.37 16.32 -35.03
CA MET A 311 12.15 14.96 -34.52
C MET A 311 12.23 13.91 -35.65
N ARG A 312 11.68 14.21 -36.84
CA ARG A 312 11.81 13.35 -38.03
C ARG A 312 13.24 13.21 -38.51
N ALA A 313 14.03 14.28 -38.48
CA ALA A 313 15.44 14.23 -38.87
C ALA A 313 16.29 13.32 -37.94
N GLN A 314 15.92 13.20 -36.66
CA GLN A 314 16.59 12.28 -35.73
C GLN A 314 16.21 10.82 -35.97
N GLU A 315 14.99 10.54 -36.42
CA GLU A 315 14.56 9.18 -36.77
C GLU A 315 15.23 8.67 -38.05
N GLU A 316 15.52 9.54 -39.02
CA GLU A 316 16.25 9.17 -40.24
C GLU A 316 17.71 8.78 -39.94
N ILE A 317 18.41 9.53 -39.08
CA ILE A 317 19.78 9.20 -38.65
C ILE A 317 19.80 7.87 -37.89
N GLY A 318 18.81 7.60 -37.04
CA GLY A 318 18.69 6.34 -36.29
C GLY A 318 18.34 5.12 -37.15
N ASN A 319 17.81 5.30 -38.36
CA ASN A 319 17.51 4.22 -39.29
C ASN A 319 18.69 3.89 -40.22
N GLU A 320 19.51 4.87 -40.58
CA GLU A 320 20.75 4.64 -41.33
C GLU A 320 21.80 3.87 -40.50
N GLU A 321 21.94 4.18 -39.19
CA GLU A 321 22.85 3.43 -38.30
C GLU A 321 22.44 1.96 -38.12
N LYS A 322 21.13 1.66 -38.11
CA LYS A 322 20.62 0.28 -38.01
C LYS A 322 20.80 -0.53 -39.29
N ASN A 323 20.92 0.14 -40.44
CA ASN A 323 21.13 -0.54 -41.72
C ASN A 323 22.58 -1.00 -41.86
N TYR A 324 23.55 -0.22 -41.35
CA TYR A 324 24.96 -0.60 -41.34
C TYR A 324 25.24 -1.86 -40.47
N THR A 325 24.61 -1.98 -39.31
CA THR A 325 24.78 -3.16 -38.43
C THR A 325 24.18 -4.45 -38.99
N LYS A 326 23.24 -4.38 -39.94
CA LYS A 326 22.65 -5.58 -40.56
C LYS A 326 23.48 -6.12 -41.71
N GLU A 327 24.18 -5.26 -42.44
CA GLU A 327 25.05 -5.69 -43.54
C GLU A 327 26.32 -6.39 -43.00
N ASP A 328 26.83 -5.98 -41.83
CA ASP A 328 27.99 -6.61 -41.19
C ASP A 328 27.70 -8.01 -40.59
N GLU A 329 26.45 -8.29 -40.18
CA GLU A 329 26.05 -9.62 -39.67
C GLU A 329 25.81 -10.66 -40.79
N GLU A 330 25.51 -10.22 -42.02
CA GLU A 330 25.31 -11.10 -43.17
C GLU A 330 26.62 -11.53 -43.86
N GLU A 331 27.71 -10.74 -43.77
CA GLU A 331 29.04 -11.16 -44.28
C GLU A 331 29.71 -12.21 -43.39
N GLU A 332 29.47 -12.24 -42.07
CA GLU A 332 30.05 -13.25 -41.16
C GLU A 332 29.40 -14.65 -41.29
N GLU A 333 28.17 -14.76 -41.81
CA GLU A 333 27.50 -16.06 -42.03
C GLU A 333 27.91 -16.75 -43.35
N LEU A 334 28.59 -16.04 -44.26
CA LEU A 334 29.07 -16.58 -45.53
C LEU A 334 30.47 -17.21 -45.47
N ASP A 335 31.24 -16.92 -44.42
CA ASP A 335 32.57 -17.53 -44.18
C ASP A 335 32.51 -18.84 -43.35
N LEU A 336 31.31 -19.30 -42.97
CA LEU A 336 31.07 -20.48 -42.14
C LEU A 336 30.28 -21.62 -42.83
N LYS A 337 30.11 -21.60 -44.16
CA LYS A 337 29.48 -22.68 -44.94
C LYS A 337 30.42 -23.39 -45.89
#